data_AF-B8BJJ7-F1
#
_entry.id   AF-B8BJJ7-F1
#
_cell.length_a   1.000
_cell.length_b   1.000
_cell.length_c   1.000
_cell.angle_alpha   90.00
_cell.angle_beta   90.00
_cell.angle_gamma   90.00
#
_symmetry.space_group_name_H-M   'P 1'
#
loop_
_entity.id
_entity.type
_entity.pdbx_description
1 polymer ?
#
loop_
_entity_poly.entity_id
_entity_poly.type
_entity_poly.pdbx_seq_one_letter_code
_entity_poly.pdbx_strand_id
1 'polypeptide(L)'
;MPIKNNIRTTKSTAGETLSILSKSEAISVLIFTEHNSIVDHLTGMLNAMYNIRYKIISARILENLCTHCKERVNQPLLLQKVLSEILTTKTKPEAQVSDQERTISVSEEHEGRKHGISLLGDDEEMQCPKHNDKMAHDNASVERVNEDESEMKKMQEALLSLTLVLLGEFNGAERSAPMIPGNGPDGAFLERLKDIVDNYCQCQLTPISISIVKLCGQIAKSVMRGNRCTNDQKKEFVESLSKASETMANLETCVLFTGNDCGMERIGRPLLSDLEEELKDLVA
;
A
#
# COMPACT_ATOMS: atom_id res chain seq x y z
N MET A 1 -11.54 -29.72 -9.66
CA MET A 1 -10.63 -28.55 -9.59
C MET A 1 -10.97 -27.34 -10.48
N PRO A 2 -11.75 -27.39 -11.58
CA PRO A 2 -11.99 -26.18 -12.41
C PRO A 2 -12.97 -25.17 -11.80
N ILE A 3 -13.87 -25.60 -10.89
CA ILE A 3 -14.92 -24.73 -10.32
C ILE A 3 -14.33 -23.69 -9.36
N LYS A 4 -13.29 -24.05 -8.58
CA LYS A 4 -12.68 -23.14 -7.58
C LYS A 4 -11.93 -21.97 -8.23
N ASN A 5 -11.26 -22.19 -9.37
CA ASN A 5 -10.57 -21.11 -10.10
C ASN A 5 -11.54 -20.08 -10.71
N ASN A 6 -12.75 -20.51 -11.11
CA ASN A 6 -13.75 -19.62 -11.68
C ASN A 6 -14.34 -18.65 -10.65
N ILE A 7 -14.53 -19.09 -9.40
CA ILE A 7 -15.09 -18.23 -8.33
C ILE A 7 -14.11 -17.11 -7.97
N ARG A 8 -12.82 -17.43 -7.78
CA ARG A 8 -11.76 -16.44 -7.52
C ARG A 8 -11.66 -15.37 -8.61
N THR A 9 -11.70 -15.80 -9.86
CA THR A 9 -11.62 -14.91 -11.02
C THR A 9 -12.85 -13.99 -11.07
N THR A 10 -14.04 -14.54 -10.82
CA THR A 10 -15.30 -13.77 -10.83
C THR A 10 -15.32 -12.70 -9.73
N LYS A 11 -14.94 -13.05 -8.49
CA LYS A 11 -14.86 -12.10 -7.37
C LYS A 11 -13.90 -10.95 -7.68
N SER A 12 -12.71 -11.27 -8.19
CA SER A 12 -11.71 -10.25 -8.53
C SER A 12 -12.17 -9.31 -9.63
N THR A 13 -12.79 -9.83 -10.69
CA THR A 13 -13.33 -9.02 -11.79
C THR A 13 -14.47 -8.11 -11.32
N ALA A 14 -15.36 -8.62 -10.46
CA ALA A 14 -16.43 -7.82 -9.86
C ALA A 14 -15.85 -6.69 -8.99
N GLY A 15 -14.84 -7.01 -8.18
CA GLY A 15 -14.14 -6.03 -7.36
C GLY A 15 -13.43 -4.94 -8.17
N GLU A 16 -12.75 -5.31 -9.26
CA GLU A 16 -12.14 -4.35 -10.19
C GLU A 16 -13.19 -3.43 -10.81
N THR A 17 -14.30 -3.99 -11.29
CA THR A 17 -15.42 -3.23 -11.84
C THR A 17 -15.97 -2.25 -10.80
N LEU A 18 -16.16 -2.72 -9.55
CA LEU A 18 -16.63 -1.88 -8.46
C LEU A 18 -15.63 -0.77 -8.11
N SER A 19 -14.32 -1.03 -8.17
CA SER A 19 -13.28 -0.02 -7.95
C SER A 19 -13.29 1.09 -9.02
N ILE A 20 -13.69 0.78 -10.25
CA ILE A 20 -13.84 1.76 -11.33
C ILE A 20 -15.13 2.55 -11.14
N LEU A 21 -16.26 1.86 -10.90
CA LEU A 21 -17.57 2.48 -10.75
C LEU A 21 -17.66 3.38 -9.50
N SER A 22 -17.04 2.96 -8.40
CA SER A 22 -17.05 3.72 -7.14
C SER A 22 -16.30 5.05 -7.19
N LYS A 23 -15.60 5.39 -8.28
CA LYS A 23 -15.08 6.74 -8.52
C LYS A 23 -16.19 7.80 -8.71
N SER A 24 -17.41 7.36 -9.01
CA SER A 24 -18.58 8.23 -9.07
C SER A 24 -19.18 8.39 -7.68
N GLU A 25 -19.29 9.62 -7.19
CA GLU A 25 -19.90 9.94 -5.89
C GLU A 25 -21.27 9.28 -5.71
N ALA A 26 -22.13 9.33 -6.73
CA ALA A 26 -23.45 8.71 -6.68
C ALA A 26 -23.38 7.20 -6.43
N ILE A 27 -22.40 6.51 -7.03
CA ILE A 27 -22.19 5.09 -6.84
C ILE A 27 -21.57 4.81 -5.47
N SER A 28 -20.60 5.62 -5.01
CA SER A 28 -20.01 5.47 -3.68
C SER A 28 -21.07 5.61 -2.58
N VAL A 29 -21.96 6.59 -2.72
CA VAL A 29 -23.07 6.82 -1.78
C VAL A 29 -24.03 5.64 -1.79
N LEU A 30 -24.39 5.13 -2.99
CA LEU A 30 -25.26 3.95 -3.13
C LEU A 30 -24.65 2.69 -2.49
N ILE A 31 -23.37 2.44 -2.72
CA ILE A 31 -22.65 1.31 -2.09
C ILE A 31 -22.75 1.43 -0.58
N PHE A 32 -22.54 2.63 -0.04
CA PHE A 32 -22.59 2.86 1.39
C PHE A 32 -24.00 2.63 1.96
N THR A 33 -25.04 3.14 1.30
CA THR A 33 -26.42 3.03 1.80
C THR A 33 -26.95 1.60 1.76
N GLU A 34 -26.61 0.83 0.73
CA GLU A 34 -27.10 -0.54 0.56
C GLU A 34 -26.26 -1.57 1.34
N HIS A 35 -24.98 -1.26 1.60
CA HIS A 35 -24.05 -2.19 2.23
C HIS A 35 -23.29 -1.53 3.39
N ASN A 36 -23.97 -1.25 4.50
CA ASN A 36 -23.38 -0.57 5.66
C ASN A 36 -22.14 -1.27 6.26
N SER A 37 -21.96 -2.59 6.06
CA SER A 37 -20.79 -3.35 6.54
C SER A 37 -19.64 -3.42 5.53
N ILE A 38 -19.76 -2.78 4.36
CA ILE A 38 -18.77 -2.88 3.28
C ILE A 38 -17.40 -2.35 3.70
N VAL A 39 -17.37 -1.26 4.49
CA VAL A 39 -16.13 -0.66 4.97
C VAL A 39 -15.38 -1.63 5.89
N ASP A 40 -16.08 -2.28 6.81
CA ASP A 40 -15.47 -3.25 7.73
C ASP A 40 -14.93 -4.46 6.98
N HIS A 41 -15.68 -4.96 6.00
CA HIS A 41 -15.26 -6.08 5.17
C HIS A 41 -14.00 -5.75 4.36
N LEU A 42 -14.01 -4.63 3.62
CA LEU A 42 -12.85 -4.19 2.83
C LEU A 42 -11.64 -3.87 3.71
N THR A 43 -11.86 -3.33 4.92
CA THR A 43 -10.79 -3.08 5.90
C THR A 43 -10.18 -4.40 6.39
N GLY A 44 -11.00 -5.43 6.58
CA GLY A 44 -10.55 -6.78 6.89
C GLY A 44 -9.64 -7.36 5.81
N MET A 45 -9.99 -7.13 4.54
CA MET A 45 -9.24 -7.59 3.36
C MET A 45 -7.88 -6.91 3.18
N LEU A 46 -7.57 -5.83 3.91
CA LEU A 46 -6.23 -5.22 3.91
C LEU A 46 -5.20 -6.03 4.70
N ASN A 47 -5.63 -7.00 5.51
CA ASN A 47 -4.75 -7.79 6.38
C ASN A 47 -3.73 -8.62 5.57
N ALA A 48 -2.50 -8.74 6.08
CA ALA A 48 -1.41 -9.54 5.54
C ALA A 48 -1.75 -11.00 5.16
N MET A 49 -2.82 -11.58 5.70
CA MET A 49 -3.28 -12.93 5.33
C MET A 49 -3.98 -12.99 3.96
N TYR A 50 -4.45 -11.86 3.43
CA TYR A 50 -5.18 -11.80 2.17
C TYR A 50 -4.24 -11.70 0.96
N ASN A 51 -4.68 -12.25 -0.18
CA ASN A 51 -3.95 -12.12 -1.44
C ASN A 51 -3.77 -10.66 -1.88
N ILE A 52 -2.60 -10.33 -2.45
CA ILE A 52 -2.24 -8.99 -2.94
C ILE A 52 -3.32 -8.36 -3.82
N ARG A 53 -3.93 -9.13 -4.73
CA ARG A 53 -4.96 -8.60 -5.64
C ARG A 53 -6.20 -8.10 -4.89
N TYR A 54 -6.63 -8.86 -3.88
CA TYR A 54 -7.76 -8.46 -3.02
C TYR A 54 -7.42 -7.24 -2.17
N LYS A 55 -6.17 -7.13 -1.69
CA LYS A 55 -5.67 -5.93 -0.98
C LYS A 55 -5.71 -4.70 -1.88
N ILE A 56 -5.22 -4.80 -3.12
CA ILE A 56 -5.25 -3.71 -4.11
C ILE A 56 -6.69 -3.25 -4.37
N ILE A 57 -7.58 -4.20 -4.68
CA ILE A 57 -8.99 -3.90 -4.97
C ILE A 57 -9.64 -3.22 -3.76
N SER A 58 -9.42 -3.75 -2.57
CA SER A 58 -10.02 -3.22 -1.34
C SER A 58 -9.53 -1.82 -1.02
N ALA A 59 -8.22 -1.58 -1.13
CA ALA A 59 -7.62 -0.26 -0.92
C ALA A 59 -8.20 0.78 -1.90
N ARG A 60 -8.36 0.42 -3.18
CA ARG A 60 -8.95 1.31 -4.20
C ARG A 60 -10.42 1.64 -3.94
N ILE A 61 -11.23 0.65 -3.57
CA ILE A 61 -12.63 0.90 -3.23
C ILE A 61 -12.72 1.77 -1.97
N LEU A 62 -11.94 1.46 -0.93
CA LEU A 62 -11.88 2.25 0.30
C LEU A 62 -11.44 3.69 0.02
N GLU A 63 -10.47 3.90 -0.87
CA GLU A 63 -10.01 5.24 -1.26
C GLU A 63 -11.16 6.06 -1.86
N ASN A 64 -11.91 5.47 -2.79
CA ASN A 64 -13.06 6.12 -3.42
C ASN A 64 -14.17 6.40 -2.39
N LEU A 65 -14.50 5.42 -1.52
CA LEU A 65 -15.49 5.59 -0.47
C LEU A 65 -15.07 6.68 0.53
N CYS A 66 -13.80 6.74 0.92
CA CYS A 66 -13.29 7.81 1.78
C CYS A 66 -13.31 9.16 1.08
N THR A 67 -13.14 9.21 -0.24
CA THR A 67 -13.21 10.46 -1.00
C THR A 67 -14.62 11.05 -1.02
N HIS A 68 -15.64 10.20 -1.15
CA HIS A 68 -17.04 10.63 -1.37
C HIS A 68 -17.96 10.52 -0.15
N CYS A 69 -17.68 9.62 0.79
CA CYS A 69 -18.56 9.28 1.92
C CYS A 69 -17.90 9.56 3.29
N LYS A 70 -17.07 10.61 3.35
CA LYS A 70 -16.16 10.97 4.47
C LYS A 70 -16.80 10.85 5.85
N GLU A 71 -17.97 11.45 6.05
CA GLU A 71 -18.70 11.51 7.32
C GLU A 71 -19.16 10.15 7.84
N ARG A 72 -19.15 9.13 6.98
CA ARG A 72 -19.70 7.81 7.28
C ARG A 72 -18.62 6.75 7.50
N VAL A 73 -17.36 7.06 7.21
CA VAL A 73 -16.22 6.15 7.40
C VAL A 73 -15.51 6.47 8.71
N ASN A 74 -15.21 5.45 9.53
CA ASN A 74 -14.36 5.62 10.70
C ASN A 74 -12.88 5.76 10.28
N GLN A 75 -12.53 6.95 9.78
CA GLN A 75 -11.21 7.24 9.21
C GLN A 75 -10.04 7.01 10.19
N PRO A 76 -10.11 7.37 11.49
CA PRO A 76 -9.00 7.12 12.40
C PRO A 76 -8.63 5.63 12.52
N LEU A 77 -9.64 4.76 12.65
CA LEU A 77 -9.42 3.31 12.75
C LEU A 77 -8.87 2.74 11.44
N LEU A 78 -9.42 3.19 10.31
CA LEU A 78 -8.95 2.76 9.00
C LEU A 78 -7.50 3.22 8.75
N LEU A 79 -7.17 4.46 9.09
CA LEU A 79 -5.80 4.98 8.99
C LEU A 79 -4.84 4.16 9.84
N GLN A 80 -5.20 3.83 11.09
CA GLN A 80 -4.37 2.97 11.93
C GLN A 80 -4.08 1.60 11.28
N LYS A 81 -5.10 1.01 10.64
CA LYS A 81 -4.99 -0.28 9.96
C LYS A 81 -4.07 -0.19 8.74
N VAL A 82 -4.27 0.81 7.88
CA VAL A 82 -3.47 1.04 6.67
C VAL A 82 -2.01 1.33 7.02
N LEU A 83 -1.76 2.17 8.03
CA LEU A 83 -0.40 2.46 8.51
C LEU A 83 0.30 1.21 9.04
N SER A 84 -0.41 0.39 9.81
CA SER A 84 0.13 -0.87 10.31
C SER A 84 0.56 -1.79 9.16
N GLU A 85 -0.25 -1.87 8.10
CA GLU A 85 0.06 -2.69 6.92
C GLU A 85 1.28 -2.16 6.14
N ILE A 86 1.43 -0.84 5.99
CA ILE A 86 2.59 -0.21 5.33
C ILE A 86 3.88 -0.45 6.14
N LEU A 87 3.78 -0.41 7.48
CA LEU A 87 4.91 -0.66 8.37
C LEU A 87 5.35 -2.13 8.34
N THR A 88 4.42 -3.08 8.20
CA THR A 88 4.74 -4.52 8.18
C THR A 88 5.15 -5.04 6.80
N THR A 89 4.73 -4.39 5.73
CA THR A 89 5.08 -4.80 4.36
C THR A 89 6.57 -4.55 4.14
N LYS A 90 7.38 -5.59 3.93
CA LYS A 90 8.82 -5.44 3.67
C LYS A 90 9.07 -4.78 2.31
N THR A 91 9.85 -3.69 2.28
CA THR A 91 10.43 -3.14 1.05
C THR A 91 11.76 -3.84 0.84
N LYS A 92 11.85 -4.75 -0.14
CA LYS A 92 13.01 -5.64 -0.33
C LYS A 92 14.26 -4.86 -0.77
N PRO A 93 15.43 -5.13 -0.17
CA PRO A 93 16.61 -5.42 -0.99
C PRO A 93 17.36 -6.63 -0.43
N GLU A 94 17.24 -7.78 -1.08
CA GLU A 94 18.09 -8.94 -0.77
C GLU A 94 18.71 -9.44 -2.07
N ALA A 95 19.92 -8.95 -2.35
CA ALA A 95 20.89 -9.71 -3.10
C ALA A 95 21.29 -10.91 -2.23
N GLN A 96 20.90 -12.10 -2.64
CA GLN A 96 21.24 -13.34 -1.94
C GLN A 96 22.75 -13.60 -2.08
N VAL A 97 23.47 -13.48 -0.97
CA VAL A 97 24.62 -14.33 -0.69
C VAL A 97 24.37 -14.90 0.70
N SER A 98 23.81 -16.10 0.76
CA SER A 98 23.91 -16.92 1.95
C SER A 98 24.24 -18.34 1.51
N ASP A 99 25.53 -18.64 1.61
CA ASP A 99 26.01 -20.00 1.62
C ASP A 99 25.30 -20.80 2.70
N GLN A 100 25.02 -22.01 2.29
CA GLN A 100 24.42 -23.13 2.98
C GLN A 100 25.10 -23.45 4.29
N GLU A 101 24.35 -23.52 5.40
CA GLU A 101 24.68 -24.48 6.45
C GLU A 101 23.43 -25.12 7.03
N ARG A 102 23.50 -26.45 7.04
CA ARG A 102 22.43 -27.42 7.16
C ARG A 102 22.62 -28.09 8.50
N THR A 103 21.66 -27.95 9.42
CA THR A 103 21.56 -28.85 10.56
C THR A 103 20.10 -29.22 10.81
N ILE A 104 19.83 -30.48 10.49
CA ILE A 104 18.62 -31.23 10.79
C ILE A 104 18.58 -31.45 12.30
N SER A 105 17.44 -31.19 12.93
CA SER A 105 17.03 -31.94 14.13
C SER A 105 15.50 -32.01 14.20
N VAL A 106 15.06 -33.23 14.51
CA VAL A 106 13.71 -33.78 14.54
C VAL A 106 13.20 -33.75 15.99
N SER A 107 11.88 -33.95 16.16
CA SER A 107 11.11 -34.24 17.38
C SER A 107 10.51 -33.01 18.08
N GLU A 108 9.29 -33.02 18.62
CA GLU A 108 8.19 -34.01 18.66
C GLU A 108 6.91 -33.28 19.08
N GLU A 109 5.78 -33.95 18.91
CA GLU A 109 4.41 -33.49 19.08
C GLU A 109 4.06 -33.02 20.51
N HIS A 110 3.22 -32.00 20.63
CA HIS A 110 2.23 -32.01 21.71
C HIS A 110 0.89 -31.38 21.31
N GLU A 111 -0.15 -32.20 21.36
CA GLU A 111 -1.54 -31.86 21.18
C GLU A 111 -2.06 -30.94 22.29
N GLY A 112 -2.85 -29.95 21.89
CA GLY A 112 -3.68 -29.15 22.79
C GLY A 112 -4.99 -28.77 22.12
N ARG A 113 -5.94 -29.72 22.08
CA ARG A 113 -7.33 -29.49 21.67
C ARG A 113 -8.01 -28.45 22.58
N LYS A 114 -8.61 -27.42 21.98
CA LYS A 114 -9.84 -26.78 22.51
C LYS A 114 -10.85 -26.62 21.36
N HIS A 115 -11.99 -27.29 21.51
CA HIS A 115 -13.24 -27.09 20.77
C HIS A 115 -13.76 -25.67 21.11
N GLY A 116 -14.18 -24.81 20.18
CA GLY A 116 -15.35 -24.88 19.29
C GLY A 116 -15.89 -23.43 19.28
N ILE A 117 -16.05 -22.76 18.14
CA ILE A 117 -17.32 -22.67 17.38
C ILE A 117 -16.97 -22.62 15.89
N SER A 118 -17.66 -23.48 15.15
CA SER A 118 -17.60 -23.62 13.69
C SER A 118 -18.22 -22.41 13.00
N LEU A 119 -17.43 -21.72 12.19
CA LEU A 119 -17.87 -21.07 10.96
C LEU A 119 -16.97 -21.60 9.85
N LEU A 120 -17.39 -22.75 9.29
CA LEU A 120 -16.77 -23.39 8.15
C LEU A 120 -17.12 -22.58 6.89
N GLY A 121 -16.39 -21.49 6.65
CA GLY A 121 -16.22 -20.91 5.33
C GLY A 121 -14.82 -21.28 4.84
N ASP A 122 -14.72 -21.97 3.70
CA ASP A 122 -13.45 -22.14 2.97
C ASP A 122 -13.02 -20.71 2.56
N ASP A 123 -12.27 -20.00 3.42
CA ASP A 123 -11.92 -18.59 3.21
C ASP A 123 -10.82 -18.49 2.14
N GLU A 124 -11.26 -18.56 0.88
CA GLU A 124 -10.42 -18.49 -0.33
C GLU A 124 -9.59 -17.20 -0.40
N GLU A 125 -9.99 -16.17 0.32
CA GLU A 125 -9.38 -14.84 0.30
C GLU A 125 -8.07 -14.81 1.10
N MET A 126 -7.94 -15.71 2.08
CA MET A 126 -6.77 -15.93 2.96
C MET A 126 -5.69 -16.83 2.35
N GLN A 127 -5.88 -17.34 1.12
CA GLN A 127 -4.92 -18.23 0.49
C GLN A 127 -3.71 -17.46 -0.06
N CYS A 128 -2.70 -17.30 0.78
CA CYS A 128 -1.34 -17.02 0.34
C CYS A 128 -0.83 -18.18 -0.54
N PRO A 129 -0.07 -17.93 -1.63
CA PRO A 129 0.46 -19.00 -2.46
C PRO A 129 1.33 -19.95 -1.63
N LYS A 130 0.84 -21.16 -1.32
CA LYS A 130 1.64 -22.20 -0.68
C LYS A 130 2.53 -22.83 -1.75
N HIS A 131 3.84 -22.64 -1.59
CA HIS A 131 4.87 -23.24 -2.43
C HIS A 131 4.96 -24.74 -2.13
N ASN A 132 4.41 -25.56 -3.01
CA ASN A 132 4.82 -26.94 -3.22
C ASN A 132 4.66 -27.20 -4.72
N ASP A 133 5.76 -27.18 -5.45
CA ASP A 133 6.16 -28.34 -6.25
C ASP A 133 7.48 -28.10 -6.96
N LYS A 134 8.30 -29.15 -6.91
CA LYS A 134 9.59 -29.28 -7.58
C LYS A 134 9.39 -29.36 -9.09
N MET A 135 10.43 -28.88 -9.79
CA MET A 135 10.83 -29.16 -11.17
C MET A 135 10.02 -28.51 -12.31
N ALA A 136 10.67 -27.52 -12.95
CA ALA A 136 11.04 -27.49 -14.37
C ALA A 136 10.91 -26.07 -15.00
N HIS A 137 12.03 -25.61 -15.55
CA HIS A 137 12.26 -24.50 -16.48
C HIS A 137 12.57 -23.09 -15.93
N ASP A 138 13.86 -22.72 -16.09
CA ASP A 138 14.54 -21.49 -15.66
C ASP A 138 14.06 -20.18 -16.31
N ASN A 139 13.11 -20.22 -17.25
CA ASN A 139 12.53 -19.01 -17.85
C ASN A 139 11.19 -18.61 -17.21
N ALA A 140 10.45 -19.57 -16.63
CA ALA A 140 9.16 -19.30 -15.97
C ALA A 140 9.30 -18.80 -14.52
N SER A 141 10.52 -18.83 -13.97
CA SER A 141 10.84 -18.33 -12.63
C SER A 141 11.11 -16.82 -12.65
N VAL A 142 11.83 -16.31 -13.66
CA VAL A 142 12.13 -14.88 -13.81
C VAL A 142 10.86 -14.06 -14.09
N GLU A 143 9.98 -14.56 -14.95
CA GLU A 143 8.72 -13.91 -15.31
C GLU A 143 7.77 -13.79 -14.10
N ARG A 144 7.70 -14.84 -13.27
CA ARG A 144 6.89 -14.85 -12.04
C ARG A 144 7.43 -13.94 -10.95
N VAL A 145 8.76 -13.86 -10.80
CA VAL A 145 9.40 -12.92 -9.85
C VAL A 145 9.10 -11.46 -10.22
N ASN A 146 9.09 -11.14 -11.52
CA ASN A 146 8.78 -9.79 -12.01
C ASN A 146 7.29 -9.43 -11.84
N GLU A 147 6.38 -10.39 -12.02
CA GLU A 147 4.94 -10.18 -11.82
C GLU A 147 4.59 -9.97 -10.34
N ASP A 148 5.16 -10.77 -9.43
CA ASP A 148 4.99 -10.61 -7.98
C ASP A 148 5.56 -9.27 -7.49
N GLU A 149 6.70 -8.82 -8.05
CA GLU A 149 7.26 -7.50 -7.76
C GLU A 149 6.33 -6.38 -8.26
N SER A 150 5.80 -6.48 -9.47
CA SER A 150 4.87 -5.51 -10.05
C SER A 150 3.58 -5.38 -9.23
N GLU A 151 2.99 -6.50 -8.81
CA GLU A 151 1.79 -6.51 -7.96
C GLU A 151 2.07 -5.93 -6.56
N MET A 152 3.26 -6.18 -6.00
CA MET A 152 3.66 -5.57 -4.73
C MET A 152 3.77 -4.04 -4.84
N LYS A 153 4.32 -3.52 -5.95
CA LYS A 153 4.37 -2.07 -6.22
C LYS A 153 2.96 -1.47 -6.31
N LYS A 154 2.03 -2.14 -7.02
CA LYS A 154 0.62 -1.70 -7.11
C LYS A 154 -0.09 -1.71 -5.76
N MET A 155 0.18 -2.72 -4.93
CA MET A 155 -0.35 -2.78 -3.57
C MET A 155 0.15 -1.62 -2.73
N GLN A 156 1.46 -1.33 -2.80
CA GLN A 156 2.06 -0.24 -2.05
C GLN A 156 1.54 1.13 -2.51
N GLU A 157 1.42 1.35 -3.82
CA GLU A 157 0.80 2.55 -4.39
C GLU A 157 -0.65 2.72 -3.90
N ALA A 158 -1.47 1.65 -3.94
CA ALA A 158 -2.87 1.72 -3.52
C ALA A 158 -3.01 2.05 -2.02
N LEU A 159 -2.18 1.46 -1.15
CA LEU A 159 -2.17 1.74 0.28
C LEU A 159 -1.71 3.17 0.59
N LEU A 160 -0.68 3.66 -0.10
CA LEU A 160 -0.21 5.04 0.05
C LEU A 160 -1.25 6.05 -0.44
N SER A 161 -1.94 5.77 -1.55
CA SER A 161 -3.00 6.64 -2.05
C SER A 161 -4.18 6.72 -1.08
N LEU A 162 -4.62 5.58 -0.55
CA LEU A 162 -5.64 5.54 0.51
C LEU A 162 -5.17 6.33 1.75
N THR A 163 -3.90 6.18 2.15
CA THR A 163 -3.32 6.92 3.28
C THR A 163 -3.39 8.43 3.05
N LEU A 164 -3.07 8.90 1.84
CA LEU A 164 -3.12 10.31 1.50
C LEU A 164 -4.54 10.88 1.61
N VAL A 165 -5.55 10.16 1.10
CA VAL A 165 -6.97 10.55 1.24
C VAL A 165 -7.37 10.65 2.71
N LEU A 166 -6.97 9.68 3.52
CA LEU A 166 -7.24 9.67 4.96
C LEU A 166 -6.50 10.79 5.70
N LEU A 167 -5.31 11.20 5.24
CA LEU A 167 -4.54 12.30 5.84
C LEU A 167 -5.02 13.70 5.41
N GLY A 168 -5.57 13.85 4.21
CA GLY A 168 -5.99 15.13 3.65
C GLY A 168 -7.04 15.88 4.49
N GLU A 169 -7.78 15.18 5.35
CA GLU A 169 -8.76 15.76 6.27
C GLU A 169 -8.18 16.25 7.60
N PHE A 170 -6.95 15.87 7.94
CA PHE A 170 -6.33 16.27 9.20
C PHE A 170 -5.68 17.65 9.17
N ASN A 171 -5.64 18.30 8.01
CA ASN A 171 -5.08 19.64 7.84
C ASN A 171 -6.11 20.78 8.05
N GLY A 172 -7.41 20.46 8.25
CA GLY A 172 -8.50 21.45 8.27
C GLY A 172 -9.10 21.78 9.64
N ALA A 173 -8.73 21.07 10.71
CA ALA A 173 -9.25 21.36 12.04
C ALA A 173 -8.17 21.11 13.09
N GLU A 174 -7.93 22.10 13.94
CA GLU A 174 -7.36 21.92 15.27
C GLU A 174 -8.26 20.96 16.07
N ARG A 175 -8.16 19.66 15.82
CA ARG A 175 -8.85 18.63 16.61
C ARG A 175 -8.04 17.35 16.57
N SER A 176 -7.42 17.08 17.72
CA SER A 176 -7.01 15.75 18.19
C SER A 176 -6.56 14.80 17.09
N ALA A 177 -5.29 14.97 16.71
CA ALA A 177 -4.39 13.93 16.24
C ALA A 177 -5.02 12.59 15.79
N PRO A 178 -4.90 12.19 14.51
CA PRO A 178 -4.98 10.78 14.22
C PRO A 178 -3.82 10.12 14.95
N MET A 179 -4.16 9.18 15.81
CA MET A 179 -3.23 8.28 16.44
C MET A 179 -2.63 7.43 15.31
N ILE A 180 -1.58 7.93 14.65
CA ILE A 180 -0.56 7.05 14.04
C ILE A 180 -0.27 6.04 15.14
N PRO A 181 -0.49 4.73 14.92
CA PRO A 181 -0.57 3.73 15.98
C PRO A 181 0.56 3.95 16.99
N GLY A 182 0.17 4.40 18.18
CA GLY A 182 1.05 4.94 19.23
C GLY A 182 1.87 3.90 19.97
N ASN A 183 2.39 2.89 19.27
CA ASN A 183 3.30 1.90 19.81
C ASN A 183 4.71 1.97 19.18
N GLY A 184 4.94 2.88 18.23
CA GLY A 184 6.26 3.15 17.65
C GLY A 184 6.86 4.45 18.19
N PRO A 185 8.20 4.61 18.15
CA PRO A 185 8.83 5.89 18.44
C PRO A 185 8.30 6.98 17.51
N ASP A 186 8.20 8.21 18.02
CA ASP A 186 7.84 9.38 17.22
C ASP A 186 8.71 9.44 15.95
N GLY A 187 8.08 9.54 14.78
CA GLY A 187 8.76 9.58 13.48
C GLY A 187 9.04 8.24 12.80
N ALA A 188 8.73 7.08 13.40
CA ALA A 188 8.90 5.76 12.76
C ALA A 188 8.19 5.64 11.40
N PHE A 189 7.07 6.33 11.22
CA PHE A 189 6.36 6.36 9.95
C PHE A 189 7.08 7.21 8.89
N LEU A 190 7.72 8.31 9.28
CA LEU A 190 8.50 9.14 8.35
C LEU A 190 9.77 8.39 7.90
N GLU A 191 10.43 7.68 8.81
CA GLU A 191 11.53 6.76 8.50
C GLU A 191 11.08 5.66 7.53
N ARG A 192 9.89 5.09 7.74
CA ARG A 192 9.32 4.12 6.79
C ARG A 192 9.10 4.73 5.40
N LEU A 193 8.55 5.95 5.31
CA LEU A 193 8.39 6.63 4.03
C LEU A 193 9.74 6.90 3.36
N LYS A 194 10.76 7.27 4.14
CA LYS A 194 12.14 7.44 3.67
C LYS A 194 12.67 6.13 3.07
N ASP A 195 12.57 5.01 3.78
CA ASP A 195 13.01 3.69 3.29
C ASP A 195 12.31 3.29 1.99
N ILE A 196 11.03 3.64 1.85
CA ILE A 196 10.28 3.44 0.61
C ILE A 196 10.91 4.26 -0.50
N VAL A 197 11.08 5.57 -0.30
CA VAL A 197 11.69 6.47 -1.30
C VAL A 197 13.09 5.98 -1.71
N ASP A 198 13.93 5.63 -0.75
CA ASP A 198 15.29 5.13 -0.98
C ASP A 198 15.30 3.85 -1.83
N ASN A 199 14.37 2.92 -1.55
CA ASN A 199 14.26 1.67 -2.30
C ASN A 199 13.85 1.92 -3.76
N TYR A 200 12.79 2.71 -3.98
CA TYR A 200 12.31 3.01 -5.33
C TYR A 200 13.27 3.89 -6.14
N CYS A 201 14.15 4.64 -5.48
CA CYS A 201 15.26 5.35 -6.13
C CYS A 201 16.35 4.39 -6.67
N GLN A 202 16.51 3.21 -6.08
CA GLN A 202 17.56 2.24 -6.43
C GLN A 202 17.08 1.14 -7.39
N CYS A 203 15.77 0.91 -7.46
CA CYS A 203 15.17 -0.12 -8.31
C CYS A 203 14.84 0.39 -9.73
N GLN A 204 14.29 -0.50 -10.56
CA GLN A 204 13.83 -0.17 -11.90
C GLN A 204 12.83 0.99 -11.87
N LEU A 205 13.19 2.08 -12.54
CA LEU A 205 12.39 3.30 -12.65
C LEU A 205 11.20 3.02 -13.56
N THR A 206 10.00 3.08 -12.99
CA THR A 206 8.73 2.89 -13.70
C THR A 206 7.76 4.00 -13.30
N PRO A 207 6.70 4.26 -14.07
CA PRO A 207 5.71 5.27 -13.69
C PRO A 207 5.10 5.04 -12.30
N ILE A 208 4.90 3.77 -11.91
CA ILE A 208 4.38 3.44 -10.58
C ILE A 208 5.39 3.81 -9.48
N SER A 209 6.70 3.67 -9.75
CA SER A 209 7.76 4.09 -8.82
C SER A 209 7.68 5.60 -8.54
N ILE A 210 7.47 6.41 -9.57
CA ILE A 210 7.28 7.87 -9.42
C ILE A 210 6.02 8.17 -8.62
N SER A 211 4.90 7.50 -8.95
CA SER A 211 3.63 7.66 -8.23
C SER A 211 3.81 7.40 -6.73
N ILE A 212 4.49 6.31 -6.36
CA ILE A 212 4.81 5.95 -4.98
C ILE A 212 5.65 7.02 -4.29
N VAL A 213 6.73 7.49 -4.91
CA VAL A 213 7.59 8.54 -4.33
C VAL A 213 6.81 9.86 -4.14
N LYS A 214 5.98 10.24 -5.11
CA LYS A 214 5.10 11.42 -4.98
C LYS A 214 4.11 11.29 -3.83
N LEU A 215 3.49 10.12 -3.69
CA LEU A 215 2.58 9.83 -2.58
C LEU A 215 3.33 9.92 -1.24
N CYS A 216 4.54 9.36 -1.14
CA CYS A 216 5.38 9.48 0.05
C CYS A 216 5.68 10.95 0.38
N GLY A 217 6.06 11.79 -0.59
CA GLY A 217 6.31 13.22 -0.37
C GLY A 217 5.07 13.98 0.13
N GLN A 218 3.89 13.73 -0.46
CA GLN A 218 2.64 14.36 -0.03
C GLN A 218 2.20 13.94 1.37
N ILE A 219 2.36 12.65 1.69
CA ILE A 219 2.09 12.11 3.03
C ILE A 219 3.08 12.72 4.04
N ALA A 220 4.38 12.72 3.71
CA ALA A 220 5.42 13.29 4.57
C ALA A 220 5.15 14.76 4.87
N LYS A 221 4.72 15.56 3.88
CA LYS A 221 4.32 16.97 4.08
C LYS A 221 3.26 17.11 5.16
N SER A 222 2.25 16.24 5.15
CA SER A 222 1.18 16.23 6.14
C SER A 222 1.68 15.81 7.53
N VAL A 223 2.56 14.80 7.59
CA VAL A 223 3.16 14.31 8.85
C VAL A 223 4.08 15.37 9.47
N MET A 224 4.91 16.03 8.66
CA MET A 224 5.89 17.03 9.07
C MET A 224 5.21 18.30 9.60
N ARG A 225 4.10 18.72 8.99
CA ARG A 225 3.25 19.83 9.50
C ARG A 225 2.66 19.55 10.87
N GLY A 226 2.34 18.29 11.16
CA GLY A 226 1.85 17.88 12.48
C GLY A 226 2.90 17.90 13.60
N ASN A 227 4.14 18.28 13.30
CA ASN A 227 5.30 18.32 14.20
C ASN A 227 5.55 17.01 14.98
N ARG A 228 5.26 15.87 14.36
CA ARG A 228 5.41 14.52 14.95
C ARG A 228 6.77 13.88 14.67
N CYS A 229 7.72 14.66 14.18
CA CYS A 229 9.04 14.18 13.74
C CYS A 229 10.10 15.17 14.18
N THR A 230 11.28 14.66 14.51
CA THR A 230 12.44 15.48 14.82
C THR A 230 12.91 16.23 13.57
N ASN A 231 13.59 17.36 13.75
CA ASN A 231 14.15 18.08 12.61
C ASN A 231 15.20 17.26 11.84
N ASP A 232 15.88 16.32 12.50
CA ASP A 232 16.83 15.43 11.84
C ASP A 232 16.11 14.44 10.92
N GLN A 233 15.02 13.81 11.39
CA GLN A 233 14.18 12.93 10.55
C GLN A 233 13.60 13.68 9.35
N LYS A 234 13.18 14.94 9.54
CA LYS A 234 12.70 15.80 8.46
C LYS A 234 13.79 16.05 7.42
N LYS A 235 15.01 16.39 7.84
CA LYS A 235 16.17 16.61 6.96
C LYS A 235 16.53 15.36 6.17
N GLU A 236 16.62 14.22 6.83
CA GLU A 236 16.95 12.95 6.19
C GLU A 236 15.92 12.56 5.13
N PHE A 237 14.62 12.75 5.40
CA PHE A 237 13.57 12.49 4.41
C PHE A 237 13.72 13.42 3.19
N VAL A 238 13.96 14.72 3.41
CA VAL A 238 14.15 15.70 2.33
C VAL A 238 15.37 15.35 1.48
N GLU A 239 16.47 14.87 2.09
CA GLU A 239 17.66 14.43 1.36
C GLU A 239 17.36 13.22 0.46
N SER A 240 16.69 12.19 1.00
CA SER A 240 16.24 11.02 0.23
C SER A 240 15.31 11.42 -0.93
N LEU A 241 14.37 12.35 -0.68
CA LEU A 241 13.46 12.84 -1.72
C LEU A 241 14.20 13.64 -2.79
N SER A 242 15.17 14.48 -2.41
CA SER A 242 15.98 15.27 -3.34
C SER A 242 16.76 14.35 -4.29
N LYS A 243 17.35 13.28 -3.74
CA LYS A 243 18.04 12.26 -4.54
C LYS A 243 17.09 11.53 -5.50
N ALA A 244 15.89 11.18 -5.03
CA ALA A 244 14.88 10.54 -5.87
C ALA A 244 14.38 11.50 -6.97
N SER A 245 14.14 12.77 -6.64
CA SER A 245 13.77 13.85 -7.56
C SER A 245 14.77 13.97 -8.71
N GLU A 246 16.07 14.07 -8.40
CA GLU A 246 17.14 14.11 -9.41
C GLU A 246 17.18 12.85 -10.27
N THR A 247 17.11 11.68 -9.64
CA THR A 247 17.17 10.38 -10.33
C THR A 247 15.97 10.15 -11.25
N MET A 248 14.79 10.62 -10.86
CA MET A 248 13.52 10.38 -11.56
C MET A 248 13.11 11.49 -12.53
N ALA A 249 13.81 12.63 -12.55
CA ALA A 249 13.43 13.82 -13.34
C ALA A 249 13.18 13.53 -14.83
N ASN A 250 14.04 12.72 -15.45
CA ASN A 250 13.89 12.35 -16.87
C ASN A 250 12.63 11.51 -17.11
N LEU A 251 12.36 10.54 -16.23
CA LEU A 251 11.18 9.69 -16.35
C LEU A 251 9.91 10.48 -16.04
N GLU A 252 9.92 11.36 -15.04
CA GLU A 252 8.81 12.25 -14.72
C GLU A 252 8.48 13.15 -15.93
N THR A 253 9.49 13.73 -16.56
CA THR A 253 9.34 14.52 -17.79
C THR A 253 8.69 13.68 -18.89
N CYS A 254 9.16 12.46 -19.13
CA CYS A 254 8.56 11.57 -20.12
C CYS A 254 7.08 11.27 -19.82
N VAL A 255 6.73 10.97 -18.57
CA VAL A 255 5.35 10.63 -18.18
C VAL A 255 4.40 11.84 -18.30
N LEU A 256 4.89 13.06 -18.04
CA LEU A 256 4.11 14.29 -18.25
C LEU A 256 3.69 14.48 -19.71
N PHE A 257 4.57 14.10 -20.66
CA PHE A 257 4.31 14.27 -22.08
C PHE A 257 3.50 13.13 -22.72
N THR A 258 3.48 11.94 -22.11
CA THR A 258 2.72 10.80 -22.66
C THR A 258 1.20 10.91 -22.49
N GLY A 259 0.71 11.96 -21.82
CA GLY A 259 -0.72 12.18 -21.65
C GLY A 259 -1.39 11.12 -20.77
N ASN A 260 -2.61 11.42 -20.35
CA ASN A 260 -3.36 10.64 -19.36
C ASN A 260 -3.98 9.34 -19.92
N ASP A 261 -3.61 8.94 -21.13
CA ASP A 261 -4.26 7.89 -21.95
C ASP A 261 -4.17 6.48 -21.32
N CYS A 262 -3.31 6.31 -20.31
CA CYS A 262 -3.15 5.06 -19.56
C CYS A 262 -3.88 5.04 -18.19
N GLY A 263 -4.74 6.03 -17.90
CA GLY A 263 -5.43 6.12 -16.60
C GLY A 263 -4.50 6.56 -15.45
N MET A 264 -3.44 7.30 -15.77
CA MET A 264 -2.39 7.77 -14.86
C MET A 264 -2.65 9.16 -14.29
N GLU A 265 -3.89 9.46 -13.91
CA GLU A 265 -4.33 10.77 -13.39
C GLU A 265 -3.50 11.24 -12.20
N ARG A 266 -2.88 10.31 -11.47
CA ARG A 266 -2.11 10.53 -10.24
C ARG A 266 -0.65 10.94 -10.46
N ILE A 267 -0.13 10.87 -11.69
CA ILE A 267 1.30 11.09 -11.96
C ILE A 267 1.59 12.51 -12.47
N GLY A 268 0.57 13.26 -12.89
CA GLY A 268 0.73 14.58 -13.51
C GLY A 268 1.25 15.67 -12.56
N ARG A 269 0.60 15.89 -11.42
CA ARG A 269 0.99 16.91 -10.43
C ARG A 269 0.73 16.39 -9.01
N PRO A 270 1.45 16.88 -7.99
CA PRO A 270 2.59 17.80 -8.06
C PRO A 270 3.84 17.15 -8.69
N LEU A 271 4.82 17.96 -9.09
CA LEU A 271 6.13 17.44 -9.47
C LEU A 271 6.92 17.03 -8.24
N LEU A 272 7.90 16.13 -8.39
CA LEU A 272 8.81 15.79 -7.29
C LEU A 272 9.60 17.02 -6.81
N SER A 273 10.02 17.89 -7.73
CA SER A 273 10.68 19.15 -7.42
C SER A 273 9.78 20.09 -6.61
N ASP A 274 8.49 20.17 -6.95
CA ASP A 274 7.52 21.00 -6.23
C ASP A 274 7.38 20.51 -4.77
N LEU A 275 7.29 19.19 -4.59
CA LEU A 275 7.20 18.57 -3.26
C LEU A 275 8.48 18.77 -2.44
N GLU A 276 9.64 18.66 -3.08
CA GLU A 276 10.94 18.87 -2.45
C GLU A 276 11.07 20.30 -1.89
N GLU A 277 10.67 21.32 -2.68
CA GLU A 277 10.67 22.71 -2.25
C GLU A 277 9.74 22.94 -1.04
N GLU A 278 8.49 22.46 -1.14
CA GLU A 278 7.52 22.59 -0.05
C GLU A 278 7.96 21.88 1.24
N LEU A 279 8.70 20.77 1.13
CA LEU A 279 9.20 20.04 2.28
C LEU A 279 10.42 20.72 2.90
N LYS A 280 11.31 21.32 2.09
CA LYS A 280 12.45 22.13 2.59
C LYS A 280 11.96 23.29 3.47
N ASP A 281 10.87 23.93 3.07
CA ASP A 281 10.25 25.02 3.86
C ASP A 281 9.75 24.57 5.24
N LEU A 282 9.42 23.27 5.41
CA LEU A 282 8.97 22.69 6.68
C LEU A 282 10.13 22.26 7.60
N VAL A 283 11.37 22.33 7.12
CA VAL A 283 12.59 22.00 7.87
C VAL A 283 13.32 23.26 8.35
N ALA A 284 13.11 24.39 7.66
CA ALA A 284 13.67 25.70 7.99
C ALA A 284 13.09 26.27 9.30
#